data_AF-A0A0K0DIM7-F1
#
_entry.id   AF-A0A0K0DIM7-F1
#
_cell.length_a   1.000
_cell.length_b   1.000
_cell.length_c   1.000
_cell.angle_alpha   90.00
_cell.angle_beta   90.00
_cell.angle_gamma   90.00
#
_symmetry.space_group_name_H-M   'P 1'
#
loop_
_entity.id
_entity.type
_entity.pdbx_description
1 polymer ?
#
loop_
_entity_poly.entity_id
_entity_poly.type
_entity_poly.pdbx_seq_one_letter_code
_entity_poly.pdbx_strand_id
1 'polypeptide(L)'
;MLREELQQLNEQASYIYPEGKYVVDVEKGVDVQSISADCRVALRPDSYVLHKVLPNKVIELPVKHPELFEALGIAQPKGVLLYGPPGTGKTLLARAVAHHTECTFIRVSGSELVQKFIGEGARMVIMATNRIDILDPALLRPGRIDRKIEFPAPDEKARAEILKIHSRKMNLVRGINMKKVAEAIAGASGAEVKALCTEAGMFALRERRAHVTQEDFEMAVGKVMQNDAENNMSLKKLWK
;
A
#
# COMPACT_ATOMS: atom_id res chain seq x y z
N MET A 1 -37.65 -25.71 14.33
CA MET A 1 -37.27 -25.23 15.67
C MET A 1 -35.79 -24.84 15.78
N LEU A 2 -34.80 -25.67 15.39
CA LEU A 2 -33.36 -25.28 15.49
C LEU A 2 -32.84 -24.26 14.44
N ARG A 3 -33.68 -23.78 13.52
CA ARG A 3 -33.34 -22.73 12.55
C ARG A 3 -33.87 -21.34 12.93
N GLU A 4 -34.69 -21.24 13.97
CA GLU A 4 -35.29 -19.97 14.42
C GLU A 4 -34.53 -19.33 15.60
N GLU A 5 -33.71 -20.10 16.34
CA GLU A 5 -32.86 -19.55 17.42
C GLU A 5 -31.57 -18.89 16.90
N LEU A 6 -31.11 -19.23 15.69
CA LEU A 6 -29.89 -18.65 15.11
C LEU A 6 -30.09 -17.23 14.55
N GLN A 7 -31.32 -16.71 14.53
CA GLN A 7 -31.61 -15.35 14.06
C GLN A 7 -31.64 -14.31 15.20
N GLN A 8 -31.47 -14.74 16.45
CA GLN A 8 -31.37 -13.85 17.62
C GLN A 8 -29.92 -13.56 18.10
N LEU A 9 -28.90 -14.08 17.43
CA LEU A 9 -27.48 -13.89 17.83
C LEU A 9 -26.65 -13.20 16.74
N ASN A 10 -27.15 -12.09 16.19
CA ASN A 10 -26.38 -11.24 15.27
C ASN A 10 -25.48 -10.22 16.02
N GLU A 11 -25.34 -10.35 17.35
CA GLU A 11 -24.61 -9.40 18.21
C GLU A 11 -23.33 -9.99 18.82
N GLN A 12 -22.83 -11.14 18.33
CA GLN A 12 -21.64 -11.79 18.87
C GLN A 12 -20.54 -11.97 17.81
N ALA A 13 -19.32 -11.54 18.13
CA ALA A 13 -18.14 -11.70 17.30
C ALA A 13 -17.13 -12.65 17.96
N SER A 14 -16.51 -13.54 17.18
CA SER A 14 -15.43 -14.40 17.66
C SER A 14 -14.07 -13.71 17.49
N TYR A 15 -13.38 -13.41 18.58
CA TYR A 15 -12.05 -12.79 18.60
C TYR A 15 -10.97 -13.78 19.03
N ILE A 16 -9.77 -13.68 18.44
CA ILE A 16 -8.64 -14.57 18.76
C ILE A 16 -7.54 -13.76 19.44
N TYR A 17 -7.32 -14.03 20.73
CA TYR A 17 -6.15 -13.56 21.49
C TYR A 17 -5.02 -14.59 21.34
N PRO A 18 -3.74 -14.23 21.54
CA PRO A 18 -2.64 -15.20 21.65
C PRO A 18 -2.87 -16.33 22.67
N GLU A 19 -3.81 -16.13 23.62
CA GLU A 19 -4.16 -17.09 24.68
C GLU A 19 -5.40 -17.96 24.36
N GLY A 20 -6.13 -17.69 23.26
CA GLY A 20 -7.32 -18.47 22.90
C GLY A 20 -8.36 -17.71 22.07
N LYS A 21 -9.43 -18.42 21.69
CA LYS A 21 -10.60 -17.82 21.02
C LYS A 21 -11.66 -17.44 22.06
N TYR A 22 -12.14 -16.20 21.99
CA TYR A 22 -13.15 -15.63 22.86
C TYR A 22 -14.36 -15.19 22.03
N VAL A 23 -15.57 -15.38 22.56
CA VAL A 23 -16.80 -14.82 21.98
C VAL A 23 -17.11 -13.55 22.73
N VAL A 24 -17.25 -12.44 22.02
CA VAL A 24 -17.48 -11.10 22.59
C VAL A 24 -18.78 -10.51 22.04
N ASP A 25 -19.53 -9.83 22.91
CA ASP A 25 -20.73 -9.11 22.53
C ASP A 25 -20.36 -7.79 21.81
N VAL A 26 -21.22 -7.33 20.89
CA VAL A 26 -20.99 -6.14 20.06
C VAL A 26 -21.80 -4.94 20.57
N GLU A 27 -21.15 -3.78 20.74
CA GLU A 27 -21.81 -2.56 21.21
C GLU A 27 -22.78 -1.98 20.15
N LYS A 28 -23.93 -1.45 20.62
CA LYS A 28 -24.98 -0.85 19.78
C LYS A 28 -24.46 0.41 19.08
N GLY A 29 -23.90 0.23 17.88
CA GLY A 29 -23.27 1.29 17.09
C GLY A 29 -22.17 0.78 16.16
N VAL A 30 -21.72 -0.46 16.33
CA VAL A 30 -20.77 -1.11 15.43
C VAL A 30 -21.51 -1.89 14.35
N ASP A 31 -21.20 -1.61 13.08
CA ASP A 31 -21.75 -2.33 11.95
C ASP A 31 -21.06 -3.70 11.77
N VAL A 32 -21.75 -4.75 12.19
CA VAL A 32 -21.29 -6.15 12.14
C VAL A 32 -20.99 -6.61 10.71
N GLN A 33 -21.65 -6.02 9.70
CA GLN A 33 -21.42 -6.39 8.29
C GLN A 33 -20.05 -5.93 7.75
N SER A 34 -19.44 -4.93 8.39
CA SER A 34 -18.14 -4.39 7.99
C SER A 34 -16.94 -5.15 8.58
N ILE A 35 -17.19 -6.12 9.46
CA ILE A 35 -16.16 -6.86 10.20
C ILE A 35 -15.72 -8.07 9.37
N SER A 36 -14.49 -8.03 8.85
CA SER A 36 -13.83 -9.20 8.26
C SER A 36 -12.89 -9.87 9.28
N ALA A 37 -12.51 -11.13 9.03
CA ALA A 37 -11.67 -11.93 9.93
C ALA A 37 -10.31 -11.28 10.27
N ASP A 38 -9.86 -10.31 9.47
CA ASP A 38 -8.57 -9.62 9.62
C ASP A 38 -8.72 -8.19 10.21
N CYS A 39 -9.94 -7.80 10.60
CA CYS A 39 -10.20 -6.50 11.21
C CYS A 39 -9.69 -6.43 12.64
N ARG A 40 -8.98 -5.34 12.96
CA ARG A 40 -8.62 -5.03 14.35
C ARG A 40 -9.83 -4.40 15.03
N VAL A 41 -10.09 -4.80 16.26
CA VAL A 41 -11.21 -4.28 17.06
C VAL A 41 -10.71 -3.84 18.43
N ALA A 42 -11.30 -2.80 18.99
CA ALA A 42 -11.08 -2.36 20.35
C ALA A 42 -12.16 -2.97 21.25
N LEU A 43 -11.74 -3.62 22.32
CA LEU A 43 -12.62 -4.18 23.35
C LEU A 43 -12.57 -3.29 24.60
N ARG A 44 -13.68 -3.18 25.33
CA ARG A 44 -13.67 -2.53 26.64
C ARG A 44 -12.87 -3.39 27.65
N PRO A 45 -11.96 -2.81 28.45
CA PRO A 45 -11.16 -3.56 29.42
C PRO A 45 -11.99 -4.35 30.44
N ASP A 46 -13.13 -3.78 30.84
CA ASP A 46 -13.92 -4.29 31.98
C ASP A 46 -14.96 -5.35 31.58
N SER A 47 -15.42 -5.28 30.33
CA SER A 47 -16.57 -6.07 29.85
C SER A 47 -16.26 -6.88 28.58
N TYR A 48 -15.08 -6.69 27.99
CA TYR A 48 -14.66 -7.33 26.73
C TYR A 48 -15.65 -7.13 25.56
N VAL A 49 -16.59 -6.18 25.69
CA VAL A 49 -17.53 -5.83 24.63
C VAL A 49 -16.79 -5.12 23.51
N LEU A 50 -17.10 -5.48 22.27
CA LEU A 50 -16.55 -4.88 21.08
C LEU A 50 -17.07 -3.44 20.95
N HIS A 51 -16.20 -2.48 21.26
CA HIS A 51 -16.50 -1.05 21.31
C HIS A 51 -16.37 -0.40 19.92
N LYS A 52 -15.32 -0.73 19.17
CA LYS A 52 -15.05 -0.08 17.88
C LYS A 52 -14.20 -0.94 16.96
N VAL A 53 -14.53 -0.99 15.67
CA VAL A 53 -13.65 -1.55 14.64
C VAL A 53 -12.56 -0.53 14.33
N LEU A 54 -11.31 -0.92 14.50
CA LEU A 54 -10.15 -0.10 14.16
C LEU A 54 -9.89 -0.23 12.66
N PRO A 55 -9.89 0.87 11.89
CA PRO A 55 -9.52 0.80 10.48
C PRO A 55 -8.04 0.41 10.35
N ASN A 56 -7.70 -0.40 9.35
CA ASN A 56 -6.33 -0.85 9.04
C ASN A 56 -5.40 0.27 8.53
N LYS A 57 -5.73 1.55 8.80
CA LYS A 57 -5.01 2.71 8.31
C LYS A 57 -3.94 3.14 9.30
N VAL A 58 -2.81 2.45 9.24
CA VAL A 58 -1.63 2.66 10.11
C VAL A 58 -1.14 4.12 10.10
N ILE A 59 -1.33 4.84 8.98
CA ILE A 59 -0.79 6.19 8.80
C ILE A 59 -1.87 7.27 9.04
N GLU A 60 -3.12 7.04 8.63
CA GLU A 60 -4.16 8.09 8.74
C GLU A 60 -4.75 8.20 10.15
N LEU A 61 -4.85 7.09 10.88
CA LEU A 61 -5.55 7.04 12.16
C LEU A 61 -4.91 7.93 13.24
N PRO A 62 -3.58 7.90 13.46
CA PRO A 62 -2.97 8.75 14.48
C PRO A 62 -3.01 10.23 14.12
N VAL A 63 -3.09 10.56 12.83
CA VAL A 63 -3.19 11.95 12.35
C VAL A 63 -4.60 12.49 12.51
N LYS A 64 -5.62 11.71 12.14
CA LYS A 64 -7.01 12.17 12.13
C LYS A 64 -7.69 12.09 13.50
N HIS A 65 -7.31 11.12 14.32
CA HIS A 65 -7.98 10.82 15.59
C HIS A 65 -7.00 10.54 16.73
N PRO A 66 -6.23 11.54 17.19
CA PRO A 66 -5.32 11.39 18.32
C PRO A 66 -6.05 11.04 19.63
N GLU A 67 -7.30 11.50 19.80
CA GLU A 67 -8.12 11.28 21.00
C GLU A 67 -8.36 9.79 21.29
N LEU A 68 -8.40 8.95 20.25
CA LEU A 68 -8.57 7.50 20.41
C LEU A 68 -7.35 6.85 21.07
N PHE A 69 -6.15 7.38 20.83
CA PHE A 69 -4.92 6.86 21.42
C PHE A 69 -4.80 7.31 22.88
N GLU A 70 -5.21 8.54 23.18
CA GLU A 70 -5.24 9.08 24.55
C GLU A 70 -6.27 8.34 25.42
N ALA A 71 -7.48 8.11 24.91
CA ALA A 71 -8.52 7.36 25.63
C ALA A 71 -8.13 5.91 25.93
N LEU A 72 -7.33 5.29 25.06
CA LEU A 72 -6.80 3.95 25.24
C LEU A 72 -5.51 3.91 26.08
N GLY A 73 -4.90 5.06 26.40
CA GLY A 73 -3.62 5.14 27.10
C GLY A 73 -2.44 4.56 26.33
N ILE A 74 -2.53 4.47 24.99
CA ILE A 74 -1.48 3.90 24.14
C ILE A 74 -0.64 5.00 23.50
N ALA A 75 0.68 4.76 23.39
CA ALA A 75 1.57 5.67 22.68
C ALA A 75 1.28 5.64 21.17
N GLN A 76 1.15 6.83 20.56
CA GLN A 76 1.01 6.94 19.11
C GLN A 76 2.29 6.46 18.40
N PRO A 77 2.16 5.73 17.29
CA PRO A 77 3.33 5.33 16.49
C PRO A 77 4.00 6.58 15.90
N LYS A 78 5.31 6.72 16.09
CA LYS A 78 6.08 7.90 15.70
C LYS A 78 6.70 7.78 14.31
N GLY A 79 6.84 6.57 13.77
CA GLY A 79 7.44 6.38 12.46
C GLY A 79 6.99 5.15 11.70
N VAL A 80 6.88 5.30 10.38
CA VAL A 80 6.54 4.24 9.44
C VAL A 80 7.64 4.13 8.39
N LEU A 81 8.19 2.92 8.22
CA LEU A 81 9.17 2.61 7.18
C LEU A 81 8.52 1.80 6.07
N LEU A 82 8.52 2.35 4.86
CA LEU A 82 8.12 1.65 3.64
C LEU A 82 9.38 1.06 2.99
N TYR A 83 9.41 -0.25 2.77
CA TYR A 83 10.54 -0.92 2.12
C TYR A 83 10.10 -1.92 1.05
N GLY A 84 10.97 -2.19 0.07
CA GLY A 84 10.71 -3.17 -1.00
C GLY A 84 11.45 -2.83 -2.31
N PRO A 85 11.29 -3.63 -3.38
CA PRO A 85 11.96 -3.41 -4.67
C PRO A 85 11.72 -2.02 -5.27
N PRO A 86 12.65 -1.45 -6.05
CA PRO A 86 12.42 -0.17 -6.73
C PRO A 86 11.21 -0.27 -7.67
N GLY A 87 10.52 0.85 -7.90
CA GLY A 87 9.38 0.88 -8.82
C GLY A 87 8.05 0.35 -8.26
N THR A 88 7.97 -0.11 -7.01
CA THR A 88 6.71 -0.58 -6.37
C THR A 88 5.79 0.53 -5.86
N GLY A 89 6.13 1.80 -6.06
CA GLY A 89 5.23 2.92 -5.74
C GLY A 89 5.26 3.42 -4.29
N LYS A 90 6.26 3.06 -3.48
CA LYS A 90 6.44 3.54 -2.09
C LYS A 90 6.29 5.07 -1.95
N THR A 91 6.99 5.82 -2.80
CA THR A 91 6.93 7.29 -2.84
C THR A 91 5.56 7.80 -3.28
N LEU A 92 4.88 7.09 -4.18
CA LEU A 92 3.54 7.45 -4.64
C LEU A 92 2.54 7.30 -3.49
N LEU A 93 2.62 6.20 -2.72
CA LEU A 93 1.77 6.02 -1.55
C LEU A 93 2.02 7.13 -0.50
N ALA A 94 3.28 7.41 -0.16
CA ALA A 94 3.60 8.46 0.81
C ALA A 94 3.02 9.83 0.40
N ARG A 95 3.08 10.16 -0.89
CA ARG A 95 2.46 11.38 -1.44
C ARG A 95 0.93 11.34 -1.40
N ALA A 96 0.33 10.21 -1.77
CA ALA A 96 -1.12 10.04 -1.77
C ALA A 96 -1.72 10.14 -0.37
N VAL A 97 -1.06 9.52 0.62
CA VAL A 97 -1.46 9.60 2.03
C VAL A 97 -1.34 11.03 2.54
N ALA A 98 -0.22 11.71 2.30
CA ALA A 98 -0.06 13.09 2.73
C ALA A 98 -1.13 14.03 2.13
N HIS A 99 -1.51 13.83 0.86
CA HIS A 99 -2.60 14.57 0.25
C HIS A 99 -3.96 14.24 0.87
N HIS A 100 -4.23 12.97 1.20
CA HIS A 100 -5.51 12.55 1.78
C HIS A 100 -5.66 12.92 3.27
N THR A 101 -4.55 13.07 3.98
CA THR A 101 -4.54 13.48 5.40
C THR A 101 -4.29 14.98 5.57
N GLU A 102 -4.20 15.75 4.48
CA GLU A 102 -3.88 17.18 4.50
C GLU A 102 -2.58 17.49 5.28
N CYS A 103 -1.65 16.54 5.29
CA CYS A 103 -0.37 16.68 5.97
C CYS A 103 0.66 17.36 5.08
N THR A 104 1.58 18.10 5.71
CA THR A 104 2.75 18.63 5.01
C THR A 104 3.66 17.47 4.58
N PHE A 105 3.82 17.29 3.28
CA PHE A 105 4.74 16.28 2.72
C PHE A 105 6.14 16.87 2.55
N ILE A 106 7.09 16.43 3.38
CA ILE A 106 8.49 16.84 3.27
C ILE A 106 9.28 15.70 2.65
N ARG A 107 9.75 15.88 1.42
CA ARG A 107 10.69 14.95 0.79
C ARG A 107 12.10 15.30 1.21
N VAL A 108 12.73 14.42 1.98
CA VAL A 108 14.13 14.59 2.43
C VAL A 108 14.95 13.43 1.89
N SER A 109 16.09 13.71 1.26
CA SER A 109 17.09 12.69 0.95
C SER A 109 17.83 12.31 2.23
N GLY A 110 18.20 11.04 2.43
CA GLY A 110 18.87 10.60 3.66
C GLY A 110 20.13 11.41 4.02
N SER A 111 20.84 11.92 3.01
CA SER A 111 21.99 12.82 3.16
C SER A 111 21.63 14.21 3.74
N GLU A 112 20.40 14.69 3.55
CA GLU A 112 19.93 15.98 4.05
C GLU A 112 19.30 15.88 5.45
N LEU A 113 18.98 14.66 5.90
CA LEU A 113 18.24 14.43 7.15
C LEU A 113 19.07 14.79 8.39
N VAL A 114 20.41 14.66 8.30
CA VAL A 114 21.35 14.98 9.38
C VAL A 114 21.39 16.48 9.68
N GLN A 115 21.13 17.34 8.69
CA GLN A 115 21.27 18.79 8.84
C GLN A 115 19.95 19.51 9.19
N LYS A 116 18.78 18.96 8.82
CA LYS A 116 17.52 19.72 8.86
C LYS A 116 16.70 19.65 10.16
N PHE A 117 16.91 18.65 11.03
CA PHE A 117 15.95 18.37 12.12
C PHE A 117 16.59 18.15 13.51
N ILE A 118 17.71 18.83 13.81
CA ILE A 118 18.21 18.88 15.18
C ILE A 118 17.33 19.89 15.96
N GLY A 119 16.41 19.40 16.79
CA GLY A 119 15.70 20.22 17.78
C GLY A 119 14.18 20.37 17.61
N GLU A 120 13.57 19.84 16.54
CA GLU A 120 12.10 19.84 16.40
C GLU A 120 11.49 18.58 16.99
N GLY A 121 10.48 18.74 17.85
CA GLY A 121 9.80 17.67 18.59
C GLY A 121 9.16 16.58 17.70
N ALA A 122 8.76 15.48 18.34
CA ALA A 122 8.30 14.23 17.73
C ALA A 122 7.16 14.41 16.71
N ARG A 123 7.51 14.58 15.43
CA ARG A 123 6.58 14.48 14.29
C ARG A 123 6.58 13.06 13.73
N MET A 124 5.45 12.64 13.17
CA MET A 124 5.36 11.35 12.48
C MET A 124 6.28 11.35 11.25
N VAL A 125 7.23 10.40 11.20
CA VAL A 125 8.18 10.30 10.08
C VAL A 125 7.83 9.11 9.19
N ILE A 126 7.57 9.37 7.91
CA ILE A 126 7.46 8.32 6.90
C ILE A 126 8.80 8.23 6.16
N MET A 127 9.48 7.10 6.31
CA MET A 127 10.72 6.80 5.58
C MET A 127 10.43 5.81 4.47
N ALA A 128 11.03 5.99 3.30
CA ALA A 128 10.97 5.04 2.21
C ALA A 128 12.39 4.63 1.80
N THR A 129 12.72 3.34 1.88
CA THR A 129 14.00 2.80 1.42
C THR A 129 13.78 1.65 0.44
N ASN A 130 14.70 1.45 -0.51
CA ASN A 130 14.74 0.22 -1.30
C ASN A 130 15.61 -0.86 -0.63
N ARG A 131 16.46 -0.45 0.32
CA ARG A 131 17.46 -1.29 0.98
C ARG A 131 17.36 -1.08 2.48
N ILE A 132 16.75 -2.03 3.17
CA ILE A 132 16.59 -2.00 4.63
C ILE A 132 17.89 -2.41 5.34
N ASP A 133 18.75 -3.15 4.65
CA ASP A 133 20.07 -3.64 5.11
C ASP A 133 21.09 -2.52 5.36
N ILE A 134 20.98 -1.38 4.65
CA ILE A 134 21.89 -0.24 4.83
C ILE A 134 21.45 0.66 6.00
N LEU A 135 20.21 0.54 6.48
CA LEU A 135 19.72 1.41 7.55
C LEU A 135 20.40 1.06 8.88
N ASP A 136 20.82 2.10 9.60
CA ASP A 136 21.35 1.96 10.95
C ASP A 136 20.30 1.25 11.84
N PRO A 137 20.65 0.12 12.48
CA PRO A 137 19.77 -0.58 13.42
C PRO A 137 19.23 0.30 14.55
N ALA A 138 19.93 1.40 14.89
CA ALA A 138 19.48 2.39 15.85
C ALA A 138 18.19 3.11 15.40
N LEU A 139 17.94 3.26 14.10
CA LEU A 139 16.69 3.82 13.57
C LEU A 139 15.53 2.83 13.68
N LEU A 140 15.82 1.53 13.66
CA LEU A 140 14.82 0.45 13.73
C LEU A 140 14.37 0.13 15.16
N ARG A 141 14.90 0.81 16.17
CA ARG A 141 14.52 0.61 17.57
C ARG A 141 13.10 1.17 17.84
N PRO A 142 12.31 0.51 18.70
CA PRO A 142 11.01 1.01 19.14
C PRO A 142 11.09 2.44 19.67
N GLY A 143 10.10 3.29 19.33
CA GLY A 143 10.08 4.72 19.66
C GLY A 143 10.66 5.66 18.60
N ARG A 144 11.19 5.11 17.49
CA ARG A 144 11.63 5.88 16.30
C ARG A 144 10.86 5.43 15.05
N ILE A 145 11.08 4.18 14.62
CA ILE A 145 10.34 3.55 13.53
C ILE A 145 9.58 2.37 14.12
N ASP A 146 8.30 2.59 14.43
CA ASP A 146 7.46 1.60 15.11
C ASP A 146 6.82 0.61 14.13
N ARG A 147 6.66 1.00 12.86
CA ARG A 147 5.99 0.17 11.85
C ARG A 147 6.84 0.02 10.61
N LYS A 148 6.96 -1.22 10.14
CA LYS A 148 7.61 -1.58 8.87
C LYS A 148 6.53 -2.13 7.94
N ILE A 149 6.43 -1.56 6.75
CA ILE A 149 5.47 -1.98 5.72
C ILE A 149 6.27 -2.39 4.49
N GLU A 150 6.11 -3.65 4.11
CA GLU A 150 6.73 -4.21 2.92
C GLU A 150 5.87 -3.96 1.68
N PHE A 151 6.53 -3.59 0.58
CA PHE A 151 5.94 -3.45 -0.74
C PHE A 151 6.50 -4.54 -1.64
N PRO A 152 5.81 -5.70 -1.77
CA PRO A 152 6.23 -6.74 -2.68
C PRO A 152 6.08 -6.29 -4.14
N ALA A 153 6.68 -7.06 -5.05
CA ALA A 153 6.41 -6.90 -6.47
C ALA A 153 4.92 -7.16 -6.76
N PRO A 154 4.29 -6.46 -7.72
CA PRO A 154 2.87 -6.59 -7.98
C PRO A 154 2.54 -7.94 -8.63
N ASP A 155 1.51 -8.61 -8.11
CA ASP A 155 0.91 -9.80 -8.71
C ASP A 155 0.25 -9.49 -10.06
N GLU A 156 -0.08 -10.52 -10.83
CA GLU A 156 -0.76 -10.38 -12.13
C GLU A 156 -2.05 -9.54 -12.05
N LYS A 157 -2.89 -9.81 -11.04
CA LYS A 157 -4.11 -9.04 -10.78
C LYS A 157 -3.78 -7.57 -10.47
N ALA A 158 -2.76 -7.32 -9.66
CA ALA A 158 -2.33 -5.97 -9.32
C ALA A 158 -1.78 -5.22 -10.55
N ARG A 159 -1.02 -5.89 -11.41
CA ARG A 159 -0.54 -5.34 -12.68
C ARG A 159 -1.70 -4.97 -13.60
N ALA A 160 -2.71 -5.82 -13.73
CA ALA A 160 -3.91 -5.52 -14.51
C ALA A 160 -4.65 -4.26 -14.00
N GLU A 161 -4.76 -4.10 -12.67
CA GLU A 161 -5.37 -2.90 -12.09
C GLU A 161 -4.51 -1.64 -12.31
N ILE A 162 -3.18 -1.75 -12.19
CA ILE A 162 -2.25 -0.64 -12.48
C ILE A 162 -2.37 -0.23 -13.96
N LEU A 163 -2.41 -1.19 -14.89
CA LEU A 163 -2.66 -0.93 -16.31
C LEU A 163 -3.99 -0.21 -16.52
N LYS A 164 -5.05 -0.66 -15.84
CA LYS A 164 -6.37 -0.03 -15.91
C LYS A 164 -6.34 1.41 -15.39
N ILE A 165 -5.62 1.70 -14.32
CA ILE A 165 -5.50 3.05 -13.75
C ILE A 165 -4.79 3.99 -14.74
N HIS A 166 -3.68 3.56 -15.33
CA HIS A 166 -2.91 4.39 -16.26
C HIS A 166 -3.57 4.53 -17.63
N SER A 167 -4.30 3.51 -18.07
CA SER A 167 -5.02 3.52 -19.35
C SER A 167 -6.34 4.30 -19.32
N ARG A 168 -6.89 4.64 -18.13
CA ARG A 168 -8.11 5.48 -18.00
C ARG A 168 -8.05 6.83 -18.72
N LYS A 169 -6.85 7.41 -18.86
CA LYS A 169 -6.66 8.70 -19.53
C LYS A 169 -6.36 8.57 -21.03
N MET A 170 -6.28 7.34 -21.56
CA MET A 170 -5.88 7.05 -22.94
C MET A 170 -7.10 6.75 -23.81
N ASN A 171 -6.99 7.08 -25.10
CA ASN A 171 -7.99 6.75 -26.10
C ASN A 171 -7.80 5.30 -26.56
N LEU A 172 -8.45 4.36 -25.88
CA LEU A 172 -8.36 2.93 -26.17
C LEU A 172 -9.47 2.48 -27.13
N VAL A 173 -9.17 1.54 -28.01
CA VAL A 173 -10.21 0.79 -28.74
C VAL A 173 -11.00 -0.08 -27.77
N ARG A 174 -12.30 -0.27 -28.01
CA ARG A 174 -13.14 -1.19 -27.21
C ARG A 174 -12.68 -2.64 -27.43
N GLY A 175 -12.53 -3.39 -26.34
CA GLY A 175 -12.19 -4.82 -26.39
C GLY A 175 -10.73 -5.17 -26.11
N ILE A 176 -9.89 -4.20 -25.69
CA ILE A 176 -8.51 -4.49 -25.27
C ILE A 176 -8.51 -5.38 -24.03
N ASN A 177 -7.72 -6.45 -24.08
CA ASN A 177 -7.63 -7.42 -23.00
C ASN A 177 -6.41 -7.14 -22.12
N MET A 178 -6.63 -6.33 -21.08
CA MET A 178 -5.58 -5.94 -20.13
C MET A 178 -5.03 -7.12 -19.33
N LYS A 179 -5.78 -8.22 -19.18
CA LYS A 179 -5.29 -9.40 -18.45
C LYS A 179 -4.17 -10.10 -19.23
N LYS A 180 -4.37 -10.30 -20.54
CA LYS A 180 -3.34 -10.86 -21.43
C LYS A 180 -2.05 -10.04 -21.40
N VAL A 181 -2.17 -8.71 -21.39
CA VAL A 181 -1.02 -7.81 -21.28
C VAL A 181 -0.33 -7.98 -19.91
N ALA A 182 -1.10 -8.10 -18.82
CA ALA A 182 -0.57 -8.30 -17.46
C ALA A 182 0.15 -9.64 -17.27
N GLU A 183 -0.32 -10.70 -17.94
CA GLU A 183 0.32 -12.02 -18.03
C GLU A 183 1.65 -11.93 -18.78
N ALA A 184 1.69 -11.19 -19.89
CA ALA A 184 2.89 -11.03 -20.72
C ALA A 184 4.02 -10.23 -20.04
N ILE A 185 3.68 -9.36 -19.08
CA ILE A 185 4.65 -8.56 -18.29
C ILE A 185 4.97 -9.20 -16.92
N ALA A 186 5.20 -10.51 -16.90
CA ALA A 186 5.50 -11.24 -15.68
C ALA A 186 6.76 -10.67 -14.98
N GLY A 187 6.63 -10.35 -13.70
CA GLY A 187 7.73 -9.80 -12.89
C GLY A 187 7.93 -8.29 -12.98
N ALA A 188 7.13 -7.58 -13.81
CA ALA A 188 7.28 -6.14 -13.99
C ALA A 188 6.94 -5.35 -12.71
N SER A 189 7.72 -4.31 -12.43
CA SER A 189 7.46 -3.35 -11.37
C SER A 189 6.31 -2.40 -11.72
N GLY A 190 5.70 -1.76 -10.72
CA GLY A 190 4.63 -0.78 -10.98
C GLY A 190 5.06 0.39 -11.87
N ALA A 191 6.35 0.74 -11.84
CA ALA A 191 6.93 1.76 -12.72
C ALA A 191 7.04 1.29 -14.17
N GLU A 192 7.45 0.04 -14.41
CA GLU A 192 7.51 -0.57 -15.74
C GLU A 192 6.11 -0.71 -16.35
N VAL A 193 5.12 -1.13 -15.56
CA VAL A 193 3.72 -1.19 -16.02
C VAL A 193 3.22 0.19 -16.49
N LYS A 194 3.61 1.26 -15.79
CA LYS A 194 3.31 2.63 -16.23
C LYS A 194 4.07 3.02 -17.50
N ALA A 195 5.34 2.64 -17.61
CA ALA A 195 6.15 2.88 -18.80
C ALA A 195 5.56 2.17 -20.03
N LEU A 196 5.08 0.93 -19.87
CA LEU A 196 4.39 0.17 -20.90
C LEU A 196 3.20 0.93 -21.49
N CYS A 197 2.33 1.49 -20.66
CA CYS A 197 1.20 2.28 -21.15
C CYS A 197 1.68 3.50 -21.96
N THR A 198 2.78 4.12 -21.53
CA THR A 198 3.34 5.30 -22.22
C THR A 198 3.92 4.91 -23.58
N GLU A 199 4.62 3.77 -23.66
CA GLU A 199 5.18 3.24 -24.90
C GLU A 199 4.08 2.81 -25.88
N ALA A 200 3.02 2.14 -25.41
CA ALA A 200 1.87 1.78 -26.24
C ALA A 200 1.21 3.02 -26.87
N GLY A 201 1.05 4.10 -26.09
CA GLY A 201 0.57 5.38 -26.62
C GLY A 201 1.53 6.00 -27.66
N MET A 202 2.83 5.81 -27.48
CA MET A 202 3.84 6.31 -28.42
C MET A 202 3.83 5.54 -29.75
N PHE A 203 3.57 4.24 -29.74
CA PHE A 203 3.42 3.45 -30.97
C PHE A 203 2.22 3.93 -31.78
N ALA A 204 1.06 4.08 -31.15
CA ALA A 204 -0.13 4.63 -31.80
C ALA A 204 0.13 6.02 -32.39
N LEU A 205 0.85 6.88 -31.66
CA LEU A 205 1.19 8.23 -32.12
C LEU A 205 2.14 8.23 -33.33
N ARG A 206 3.15 7.35 -33.36
CA ARG A 206 4.08 7.23 -34.50
C ARG A 206 3.35 6.84 -35.78
N GLU A 207 2.34 6.00 -35.66
CA GLU A 207 1.52 5.55 -36.78
C GLU A 207 0.36 6.52 -37.09
N ARG A 208 0.40 7.72 -36.49
CA ARG A 208 -0.60 8.80 -36.63
C ARG A 208 -2.03 8.36 -36.31
N ARG A 209 -2.19 7.37 -35.41
CA ARG A 209 -3.50 6.92 -34.93
C ARG A 209 -3.91 7.69 -33.68
N ALA A 210 -5.20 7.99 -33.55
CA ALA A 210 -5.78 8.62 -32.37
C ALA A 210 -6.24 7.60 -31.30
N HIS A 211 -6.20 6.31 -31.63
CA HIS A 211 -6.64 5.21 -30.78
C HIS A 211 -5.54 4.18 -30.61
N VAL A 212 -5.33 3.73 -29.38
CA VAL A 212 -4.38 2.66 -29.03
C VAL A 212 -5.08 1.31 -29.18
N THR A 213 -4.43 0.36 -29.85
CA THR A 213 -4.92 -1.00 -30.10
C THR A 213 -4.25 -2.03 -29.18
N GLN A 214 -4.70 -3.29 -29.26
CA GLN A 214 -4.05 -4.40 -28.56
C GLN A 214 -2.61 -4.64 -29.07
N GLU A 215 -2.38 -4.48 -30.37
CA GLU A 215 -1.06 -4.66 -31.00
C GLU A 215 -0.04 -3.66 -30.47
N ASP A 216 -0.45 -2.41 -30.22
CA ASP A 216 0.42 -1.38 -29.63
C ASP A 216 0.92 -1.78 -28.23
N PHE A 217 0.06 -2.42 -27.43
CA PHE A 217 0.47 -2.96 -26.13
C PHE A 217 1.43 -4.14 -26.27
N GLU A 218 1.20 -5.04 -27.21
CA GLU A 218 2.08 -6.19 -27.46
C GLU A 218 3.47 -5.75 -27.95
N MET A 219 3.54 -4.76 -28.84
CA MET A 219 4.79 -4.13 -29.24
C MET A 219 5.51 -3.44 -28.07
N ALA A 220 4.75 -2.76 -27.21
CA ALA A 220 5.30 -2.14 -26.01
C ALA A 220 5.86 -3.18 -25.03
N VAL A 221 5.22 -4.34 -24.87
CA VAL A 221 5.72 -5.41 -23.98
C VAL A 221 7.08 -5.89 -24.45
N GLY A 222 7.22 -6.16 -25.76
CA GLY A 222 8.49 -6.60 -26.34
C GLY A 222 9.62 -5.60 -26.07
N LYS A 223 9.34 -4.30 -26.23
CA LYS A 223 10.34 -3.24 -26.01
C LYS A 223 10.71 -3.07 -24.53
N VAL A 224 9.73 -3.03 -23.63
CA VAL A 224 9.98 -2.81 -22.20
C VAL A 224 10.76 -3.98 -21.60
N MET A 225 10.40 -5.22 -21.96
CA MET A 225 11.09 -6.42 -21.48
C MET A 225 12.53 -6.53 -21.99
N GLN A 226 12.82 -6.07 -23.21
CA GLN A 226 14.19 -5.99 -23.73
C GLN A 226 15.03 -4.94 -22.99
N ASN A 227 14.47 -3.76 -22.73
CA ASN A 227 15.14 -2.72 -21.94
C ASN A 227 15.44 -3.17 -20.51
N ASP A 228 14.55 -3.94 -19.88
CA ASP A 228 14.80 -4.48 -18.54
C ASP A 228 15.91 -5.54 -18.54
N ALA A 229 16.04 -6.34 -19.60
CA ALA A 229 17.14 -7.27 -19.76
C ALA A 229 18.50 -6.54 -19.90
N GLU A 230 18.56 -5.47 -20.70
CA GLU A 230 19.77 -4.65 -20.88
C GLU A 230 20.13 -3.86 -19.62
N ASN A 231 19.14 -3.28 -18.93
CA ASN A 231 19.34 -2.55 -17.68
C ASN A 231 19.77 -3.48 -16.53
N ASN A 232 19.15 -4.66 -16.40
CA ASN A 232 19.58 -5.65 -15.41
C ASN A 232 20.99 -6.20 -15.72
N MET A 233 21.34 -6.36 -17.00
CA MET A 233 22.68 -6.79 -17.39
C MET A 233 23.74 -5.70 -17.11
N SER A 234 23.37 -4.43 -17.29
CA SER A 234 24.23 -3.27 -16.95
C SER A 234 24.41 -3.11 -15.44
N LEU A 235 23.33 -3.23 -14.66
CA LEU A 235 23.39 -3.20 -13.19
C LEU A 235 24.23 -4.35 -12.63
N LYS A 236 24.12 -5.57 -13.18
CA LYS A 236 24.97 -6.71 -12.80
C LYS A 236 26.45 -6.50 -13.17
N LYS A 237 26.76 -5.76 -14.24
CA LYS A 237 28.14 -5.40 -14.62
C LYS A 237 28.75 -4.33 -13.71
N LEU A 238 27.92 -3.40 -13.22
CA LEU A 238 28.35 -2.33 -12.31
C LEU A 238 28.59 -2.79 -10.87
N TRP A 239 28.17 -4.01 -10.53
CA TRP A 239 28.28 -4.61 -9.18
C TRP A 239 29.26 -5.79 -9.15
N LYS A 240 30.15 -5.88 -10.16
CA LYS A 240 31.30 -6.81 -10.18
C LYS A 240 32.58 -6.05 -9.91
#